data_AF-A0A2N5YJ10-F1
#
_entry.id   AF-A0A2N5YJ10-F1
#
_cell.length_a   1.000
_cell.length_b   1.000
_cell.length_c   1.000
_cell.angle_alpha   90.00
_cell.angle_beta   90.00
_cell.angle_gamma   90.00
#
_symmetry.space_group_name_H-M   'P 1'
#
loop_
_entity.id
_entity.type
_entity.pdbx_description
1 polymer ?
#
loop_
_entity_poly.entity_id
_entity_poly.type
_entity_poly.pdbx_seq_one_letter_code
_entity_poly.pdbx_strand_id
1 'polypeptide(L)' 'MRRLIIFLILALIMNVSKAQTTSSIGNNEFSFDLFKRVSQTEGNQVISPFSISSALAMTYAGARNETESEISQVMHFDK' A
#
# COMPACT_ATOMS: atom_id res chain seq x y z
N MET A 1 34.74 -3.11 14.83
CA MET A 1 33.54 -2.32 15.19
C MET A 1 33.02 -1.45 14.03
N ARG A 2 33.81 -0.51 13.49
CA ARG A 2 33.35 0.42 12.44
C ARG A 2 32.89 -0.24 11.12
N ARG A 3 33.51 -1.36 10.71
CA ARG A 3 33.06 -2.16 9.54
C ARG A 3 31.73 -2.87 9.77
N LEU A 4 31.49 -3.41 10.97
CA LEU A 4 30.26 -4.10 11.33
C LEU A 4 29.05 -3.14 11.32
N ILE A 5 29.24 -1.92 11.82
CA ILE A 5 28.21 -0.87 11.81
C ILE A 5 27.80 -0.51 10.38
N ILE A 6 28.77 -0.38 9.46
CA ILE A 6 28.49 -0.08 8.05
C ILE A 6 27.67 -1.20 7.39
N PHE A 7 28.01 -2.46 7.64
CA PHE A 7 27.25 -3.60 7.12
C PHE A 7 25.80 -3.62 7.66
N LEU A 8 25.61 -3.34 8.95
CA LEU A 8 24.27 -3.28 9.55
C LEU A 8 23.44 -2.12 8.97
N ILE A 9 24.03 -0.95 8.77
CA ILE A 9 23.34 0.21 8.16
C ILE A 9 22.97 -0.10 6.70
N LEU A 10 23.86 -0.71 5.92
CA LEU A 10 23.56 -1.13 4.55
C LEU A 10 22.44 -2.17 4.48
N ALA A 11 22.45 -3.17 5.37
CA ALA A 11 21.39 -4.17 5.46
C ALA A 11 20.04 -3.55 5.85
N LEU A 12 20.04 -2.56 6.74
CA LEU A 12 18.84 -1.82 7.12
C LEU A 12 18.29 -1.02 5.93
N ILE A 13 19.14 -0.28 5.21
CA ILE A 13 18.74 0.51 4.04
C ILE A 13 18.12 -0.38 2.95
N MET A 14 18.69 -1.54 2.68
CA MET A 14 18.13 -2.47 1.67
C MET A 14 16.74 -2.99 2.03
N ASN A 15 16.44 -3.22 3.31
CA ASN A 15 15.12 -3.67 3.76
C ASN A 15 14.07 -2.56 3.66
N VAL A 16 14.43 -1.32 4.00
CA VAL A 16 13.54 -0.16 3.87
C VAL A 16 13.14 0.08 2.42
N SER A 17 14.08 -0.03 1.47
CA SER A 17 13.78 0.13 0.05
C SER A 17 12.77 -0.89 -0.49
N LYS A 18 12.88 -2.16 -0.07
CA LYS A 18 11.93 -3.20 -0.48
C LYS A 18 10.52 -2.95 0.04
N ALA A 19 10.39 -2.60 1.32
CA ALA A 19 9.10 -2.30 1.93
C ALA A 19 8.37 -1.13 1.23
N GLN A 20 9.12 -0.10 0.82
CA GLN A 20 8.57 1.04 0.09
C GLN A 20 8.11 0.65 -1.32
N THR A 21 8.88 -0.17 -2.05
CA THR A 21 8.53 -0.58 -3.42
C THR A 21 7.30 -1.47 -3.47
N THR A 22 7.15 -2.38 -2.52
CA THR A 22 6.01 -3.30 -2.44
C THR A 22 4.71 -2.53 -2.16
N SER A 23 4.72 -1.62 -1.18
CA SER A 23 3.58 -0.75 -0.89
C SER A 23 3.19 0.15 -2.08
N SER A 24 4.18 0.60 -2.86
CA SER A 24 3.93 1.42 -4.05
C SER A 24 3.27 0.62 -5.19
N ILE A 25 3.66 -0.63 -5.40
CA ILE A 25 3.07 -1.50 -6.44
C ILE A 25 1.61 -1.82 -6.11
N GLY A 26 1.34 -2.30 -4.88
CA GLY A 26 -0.03 -2.61 -4.44
C GLY A 26 -0.95 -1.39 -4.48
N ASN A 27 -0.45 -0.22 -4.04
CA ASN A 27 -1.21 1.02 -4.12
C ASN A 27 -1.51 1.44 -5.58
N ASN A 28 -0.59 1.23 -6.52
CA ASN A 28 -0.83 1.53 -7.93
C ASN A 28 -1.91 0.63 -8.52
N GLU A 29 -1.89 -0.68 -8.24
CA GLU A 29 -2.92 -1.61 -8.68
C GLU A 29 -4.30 -1.22 -8.13
N PHE A 30 -4.38 -1.01 -6.80
CA PHE A 30 -5.59 -0.47 -6.16
C PHE A 30 -6.08 0.82 -6.82
N SER A 31 -5.16 1.72 -7.19
CA SER A 31 -5.49 2.99 -7.85
C SER A 31 -6.17 2.79 -9.19
N PHE A 32 -5.66 1.87 -10.02
CA PHE A 32 -6.26 1.57 -11.32
C PHE A 32 -7.62 0.88 -11.17
N ASP A 33 -7.74 -0.07 -10.24
CA ASP A 33 -9.00 -0.77 -9.96
C ASP A 33 -10.07 0.21 -9.48
N LEU A 34 -9.73 1.10 -8.55
CA LEU A 34 -10.61 2.13 -8.03
C LEU A 34 -11.02 3.11 -9.13
N PHE A 35 -10.07 3.62 -9.91
CA PHE A 35 -10.37 4.58 -10.97
C PHE A 35 -11.29 3.97 -12.03
N LYS A 36 -11.07 2.71 -12.42
CA LYS A 36 -11.95 1.99 -13.35
C LYS A 36 -13.39 1.90 -12.86
N ARG A 37 -13.60 1.86 -11.54
CA ARG A 37 -14.93 1.83 -10.94
C ARG A 37 -15.56 3.22 -10.88
N VAL A 38 -14.79 4.24 -10.49
CA VAL A 38 -15.27 5.63 -10.37
C VAL A 38 -15.49 6.28 -11.74
N SER A 39 -14.70 5.94 -12.75
CA SER A 39 -14.81 6.49 -14.12
C SER A 39 -16.04 6.00 -14.90
N GLN A 40 -16.90 5.18 -14.28
CA GLN A 40 -18.14 4.72 -14.91
C GLN A 40 -19.24 5.79 -14.91
N THR A 41 -19.09 6.84 -14.11
CA THR A 41 -20.00 7.99 -14.09
C THR A 41 -19.49 9.09 -15.01
N GLU A 42 -20.38 9.73 -15.76
CA GLU A 42 -20.05 10.85 -16.63
C GLU A 42 -19.53 12.07 -15.84
N GLY A 43 -18.76 12.92 -16.53
CA GLY A 43 -18.17 14.13 -15.96
C GLY A 43 -16.74 13.97 -15.45
N ASN A 44 -16.22 15.04 -14.84
CA ASN A 44 -14.85 15.08 -14.34
C ASN A 44 -14.73 14.27 -13.04
N GLN A 45 -13.80 13.32 -13.01
CA GLN A 45 -13.50 12.51 -11.83
C GLN A 45 -12.11 12.85 -11.31
N VAL A 46 -12.03 13.27 -10.04
CA VAL A 46 -10.76 13.55 -9.35
C VAL A 46 -10.79 12.82 -8.01
N ILE A 47 -9.88 11.88 -7.83
CA ILE A 47 -9.75 11.08 -6.60
C ILE A 47 -8.27 10.98 -6.22
N SER A 48 -7.99 10.77 -4.94
CA SER A 48 -6.65 10.46 -4.42
C SER A 48 -6.63 9.02 -3.89
N PRO A 49 -6.26 8.04 -4.72
CA PRO A 49 -6.18 6.65 -4.28
C PRO A 49 -5.22 6.44 -3.10
N PHE A 50 -4.10 7.16 -3.07
CA PHE A 50 -3.14 7.08 -1.98
C PHE A 50 -3.72 7.53 -0.62
N SER A 51 -4.51 8.61 -0.61
CA SER A 51 -5.17 9.08 0.61
C SER A 51 -6.23 8.08 1.09
N ILE A 52 -7.01 7.52 0.18
CA ILE A 52 -8.01 6.47 0.50
C ILE A 52 -7.33 5.22 1.06
N SER A 53 -6.25 4.78 0.39
CA SER A 53 -5.44 3.64 0.81
C SER A 53 -4.88 3.84 2.22
N SER A 54 -4.34 5.01 2.51
CA SER A 54 -3.80 5.35 3.84
C SER A 54 -4.87 5.34 4.93
N ALA A 55 -6.07 5.85 4.64
CA ALA A 55 -7.20 5.81 5.58
C ALA A 55 -7.69 4.37 5.83
N LEU A 56 -7.76 3.55 4.79
CA LEU A 56 -8.15 2.15 4.90
C LEU A 56 -7.08 1.29 5.55
N ALA A 57 -5.79 1.62 5.43
CA ALA A 57 -4.71 0.93 6.15
C ALA A 57 -4.86 1.04 7.67
N MET A 58 -5.30 2.20 8.19
CA MET A 58 -5.62 2.35 9.61
C MET A 58 -6.84 1.52 10.01
N THR A 59 -7.83 1.45 9.13
CA THR A 59 -9.05 0.64 9.35
C THR A 59 -8.72 -0.86 9.34
N TYR A 60 -7.87 -1.29 8.41
CA TYR A 60 -7.34 -2.66 8.30
C TYR A 60 -6.68 -3.10 9.60
N ALA A 61 -5.82 -2.27 10.20
CA ALA A 61 -5.15 -2.59 11.46
C ALA A 61 -6.14 -2.90 12.61
N GLY A 62 -7.33 -2.30 12.58
CA GLY A 62 -8.41 -2.55 13.55
C GLY A 62 -9.39 -3.67 13.15
N ALA A 63 -9.44 -4.05 11.86
CA ALA A 63 -10.36 -5.05 11.34
C ALA A 63 -9.93 -6.49 11.72
N ARG A 64 -10.87 -7.43 11.75
CA ARG A 64 -10.58 -8.85 12.03
C ARG A 64 -11.38 -9.76 11.11
N ASN A 65 -10.92 -11.00 10.96
CA ASN A 65 -11.62 -12.07 10.25
C ASN A 65 -11.92 -11.68 8.79
N GLU A 66 -13.18 -11.85 8.36
CA GLU A 66 -13.64 -11.55 7.00
C GLU A 66 -13.34 -10.11 6.58
N THR A 67 -13.62 -9.14 7.45
CA THR A 67 -13.38 -7.71 7.15
C THR A 67 -11.90 -7.40 6.94
N GLU A 68 -11.01 -8.01 7.74
CA GLU A 68 -9.57 -7.87 7.56
C GLU A 68 -9.12 -8.46 6.21
N SER A 69 -9.63 -9.65 5.87
CA SER A 69 -9.31 -10.35 4.63
C SER A 69 -9.75 -9.55 3.40
N GLU A 70 -10.97 -9.03 3.39
CA GLU A 70 -11.50 -8.25 2.27
C GLU A 70 -10.72 -6.95 2.04
N ILE A 71 -10.38 -6.23 3.12
CA ILE A 71 -9.59 -5.00 3.01
C ILE A 71 -8.20 -5.34 2.46
N SER A 72 -7.52 -6.36 3.01
CA SER A 72 -6.21 -6.79 2.51
C SER A 72 -6.22 -7.09 1.01
N GLN A 73 -7.23 -7.86 0.57
CA GLN A 73 -7.37 -8.31 -0.81
C GLN A 73 -7.61 -7.15 -1.78
N VAL A 74 -8.51 -6.21 -1.46
CA VAL A 74 -8.80 -5.06 -2.34
C VAL A 74 -7.63 -4.08 -2.38
N MET A 75 -6.91 -3.94 -1.27
CA MET A 75 -5.77 -3.03 -1.16
C MET A 75 -4.46 -3.60 -1.69
N HIS A 76 -4.44 -4.89 -2.08
CA HIS A 76 -3.25 -5.63 -2.52
C HIS A 76 -2.11 -5.60 -1.47
N PHE A 77 -2.44 -5.71 -0.17
CA PHE A 77 -1.46 -5.67 0.93
C PHE A 77 -0.65 -6.97 1.11
N ASP A 78 -1.12 -8.05 0.50
CA ASP A 78 -0.56 -9.39 0.54
C ASP A 78 0.52 -9.66 -0.53
N LYS A 79 0.81 -8.66 -1.38
CA LYS A 79 1.86 -8.71 -2.41
C LYS A 79 3.18 -8.11 -1.95
#